data_AF-A0A3M8S9P2-F1
#
_entry.id   AF-A0A3M8S9P2-F1
#
_cell.length_a   1.000
_cell.length_b   1.000
_cell.length_c   1.000
_cell.angle_alpha   90.00
_cell.angle_beta   90.00
_cell.angle_gamma   90.00
#
_symmetry.space_group_name_H-M   'P 1'
#
loop_
_entity.id
_entity.type
_entity.pdbx_description
1 polymer ?
#
loop_
_entity_poly.entity_id
_entity_poly.type
_entity_poly.pdbx_seq_one_letter_code
_entity_poly.pdbx_strand_id
1 'polypeptide(L)' 'MPYFMKSPLALYRAFRAANVPDDLAREAAFAVSADWEAVLTELLAGPIPGTRPGPDRSEDLPSPR' A
#
# COMPACT_ATOMS: atom_id res chain seq x y z
N MET A 1 -18.07 0.92 -2.72
CA MET A 1 -16.85 0.85 -1.88
C MET A 1 -16.54 -0.60 -1.60
N PRO A 2 -15.57 -1.23 -2.29
CA PRO A 2 -15.17 -2.57 -1.95
C PRO A 2 -14.39 -2.51 -0.63
N TYR A 3 -15.04 -2.92 0.45
CA TYR A 3 -14.34 -3.33 1.66
C TYR A 3 -13.60 -4.63 1.32
N PHE A 4 -12.45 -4.51 0.66
CA PHE A 4 -11.50 -5.61 0.49
C PHE A 4 -11.26 -6.19 1.87
N MET A 5 -11.57 -7.48 2.07
CA MET A 5 -11.38 -8.21 3.32
C MET A 5 -9.91 -8.16 3.75
N LYS A 6 -9.53 -7.09 4.45
CA LYS A 6 -8.18 -6.78 4.94
C LYS A 6 -8.11 -6.91 6.46
N SER A 7 -8.76 -7.93 7.02
CA SER A 7 -8.53 -8.26 8.42
C SER A 7 -7.67 -9.52 8.45
N PRO A 8 -6.51 -9.53 9.12
CA PRO A 8 -5.76 -10.75 9.40
C PRO A 8 -6.67 -11.84 9.96
N LEU A 9 -7.74 -11.46 10.68
CA LEU A 9 -8.76 -12.37 11.19
C LEU A 9 -9.57 -13.08 10.09
N ALA A 10 -9.85 -12.42 8.96
CA ALA A 10 -10.57 -13.02 7.84
C ALA A 10 -9.69 -14.04 7.10
N LEU A 11 -8.42 -13.70 6.86
CA LEU A 11 -7.41 -14.61 6.33
C LEU A 11 -7.19 -15.82 7.24
N TYR A 12 -7.05 -15.57 8.55
CA TYR A 12 -6.96 -16.61 9.55
C TYR A 12 -8.17 -17.56 9.52
N ARG A 13 -9.39 -17.03 9.45
CA ARG A 13 -10.61 -17.83 9.34
C ARG A 13 -10.64 -18.67 8.06
N ALA A 14 -10.13 -18.14 6.95
CA ALA A 14 -10.03 -18.87 5.69
C ALA A 14 -9.01 -20.01 5.77
N PHE A 15 -7.83 -19.76 6.34
CA PHE A 15 -6.82 -20.80 6.56
C PHE A 15 -7.32 -21.89 7.51
N ARG A 16 -8.01 -21.51 8.58
CA ARG A 16 -8.65 -22.45 9.49
C ARG A 16 -9.72 -23.29 8.78
N ALA A 17 -10.56 -22.68 7.93
CA ALA A 17 -11.55 -23.39 7.14
C ALA A 17 -10.92 -24.38 6.15
N ALA A 18 -9.66 -24.15 5.76
CA ALA A 18 -8.85 -25.04 4.94
C ALA A 18 -8.04 -26.08 5.76
N ASN A 19 -8.35 -26.29 7.05
CA ASN A 19 -7.66 -27.21 7.95
C ASN A 19 -6.17 -26.90 8.19
N VAL A 20 -5.74 -25.65 8.05
CA VAL A 20 -4.39 -25.23 8.45
C VAL A 20 -4.30 -25.22 9.99
N PRO A 21 -3.23 -25.77 10.60
CA PRO A 21 -3.00 -25.70 12.04
C PRO A 21 -3.02 -24.25 12.56
N ASP A 22 -3.54 -24.05 13.77
CA ASP A 22 -3.82 -22.72 14.33
C ASP A 22 -2.61 -21.78 14.34
N ASP A 23 -1.44 -22.29 14.79
CA ASP A 23 -0.17 -21.57 14.80
C ASP A 23 0.23 -21.10 13.39
N LEU A 24 0.20 -22.03 12.43
CA LEU A 24 0.56 -21.77 11.03
C LEU A 24 -0.45 -20.84 10.33
N ALA A 25 -1.75 -21.01 10.61
CA ALA A 25 -2.81 -20.18 10.06
C ALA A 25 -2.69 -18.73 10.52
N ARG A 26 -2.32 -18.53 11.78
CA ARG A 26 -2.08 -17.20 12.35
C ARG A 26 -0.86 -16.56 11.70
N GLU A 27 0.27 -17.24 11.65
CA GLU A 27 1.49 -16.70 11.03
C GLU A 27 1.28 -16.38 9.54
N ALA A 28 0.67 -17.28 8.79
CA ALA A 28 0.36 -17.08 7.37
C ALA A 28 -0.58 -15.88 7.15
N ALA A 29 -1.61 -15.72 7.99
CA ALA A 29 -2.53 -14.59 7.89
C ALA A 29 -1.84 -13.24 8.13
N PHE A 30 -0.93 -13.17 9.10
CA PHE A 30 -0.17 -11.95 9.35
C PHE A 30 0.85 -11.67 8.24
N ALA A 31 1.57 -12.69 7.78
CA ALA A 31 2.55 -12.54 6.70
C ALA A 31 1.91 -12.04 5.39
N VAL A 32 0.80 -12.67 4.97
CA VAL A 32 0.07 -12.27 3.75
C VAL A 32 -0.53 -10.86 3.89
N SER A 33 -1.01 -10.52 5.08
CA SER A 33 -1.53 -9.16 5.32
C SER A 33 -0.42 -8.12 5.26
N ALA A 34 0.78 -8.40 5.79
CA ALA A 34 1.91 -7.47 5.78
C ALA A 34 2.50 -7.29 4.38
N ASP A 35 2.63 -8.38 3.61
CA ASP A 35 3.12 -8.34 2.23
C ASP A 35 2.20 -7.49 1.33
N TRP A 36 0.88 -7.65 1.51
CA TRP A 36 -0.10 -6.86 0.77
C TRP A 36 -0.10 -5.37 1.15
N GLU A 37 0.17 -5.02 2.41
CA GLU A 37 0.37 -3.63 2.83
C GLU A 37 1.62 -3.03 2.19
N ALA A 38 2.71 -3.80 2.06
CA ALA A 38 3.93 -3.37 1.38
C ALA A 38 3.68 -3.14 -0.13
N VAL A 39 3.00 -4.08 -0.80
CA VAL A 39 2.63 -3.94 -2.22
C VAL A 39 1.75 -2.71 -2.45
N LEU A 40 0.78 -2.46 -1.56
CA LEU A 40 -0.06 -1.27 -1.68
C LEU A 40 0.68 0.01 -1.36
N THR A 41 1.62 -0.03 -0.41
CA THR A 41 2.49 1.11 -0.12
C THR A 41 3.31 1.48 -1.35
N GLU A 42 3.95 0.50 -2.01
CA GLU A 42 4.68 0.72 -3.27
C GLU A 42 3.76 1.21 -4.40
N LEU A 43 2.56 0.62 -4.53
CA LEU A 43 1.60 1.01 -5.57
C LEU A 43 1.06 2.43 -5.36
N LEU A 44 0.85 2.84 -4.11
CA LEU A 44 0.35 4.17 -3.74
C LEU A 44 1.48 5.21 -3.65
N ALA A 45 2.72 4.78 -3.39
CA ALA A 45 3.91 5.62 -3.35
C ALA A 45 4.57 5.80 -4.72
N GLY A 46 4.13 5.05 -5.74
CA GLY A 46 4.45 5.35 -7.14
C GLY A 46 4.15 6.84 -7.44
N PRO A 47 4.97 7.50 -8.27
CA PRO A 47 4.85 8.95 -8.48
C PRO A 47 3.42 9.26 -8.90
N ILE A 48 2.72 10.07 -8.11
CA ILE A 48 1.42 10.62 -8.50
C ILE A 48 1.66 11.28 -9.86
N PRO A 49 1.02 10.83 -10.95
CA PRO A 49 1.21 11.43 -12.27
C PRO A 49 0.70 12.87 -12.21
N GLY A 50 1.61 13.81 -11.91
CA GLY A 50 1.28 15.20 -11.59
C GLY A 50 2.33 15.90 -10.72
N THR A 51 3.03 15.18 -9.84
CA THR A 51 4.11 15.78 -9.02
C THR A 51 5.47 15.58 -9.69
N ARG A 52 5.63 16.13 -10.90
CA ARG A 52 6.98 16.47 -11.38
C ARG A 52 7.36 17.75 -10.62
N PRO A 53 8.44 17.78 -9.82
CA PRO A 53 9.02 19.05 -9.43
C PRO A 53 9.50 19.71 -10.72
N GLY A 54 8.67 20.58 -11.29
CA GLY A 54 9.12 21.46 -12.36
C GLY A 54 10.26 22.29 -11.80
N PRO A 55 11.34 22.54 -12.57
CA PRO A 55 12.36 23.49 -12.13
C PRO A 55 11.67 24.82 -11.82
N ASP A 56 11.85 25.29 -10.59
CA ASP A 56 11.34 26.56 -10.09
C ASP A 56 11.88 27.69 -10.97
N ARG A 57 11.13 28.08 -12.00
CA ARG A 57 11.41 29.27 -12.82
C ARG A 57 10.83 30.50 -12.11
N SER A 58 11.34 30.80 -10.93
CA SER A 58 11.09 32.10 -10.27
C SER A 58 12.20 33.11 -10.54
N GLU A 59 13.21 32.75 -11.34
CA GLU A 59 14.30 33.64 -11.75
C GLU A 59 14.23 33.97 -13.25
N ASP A 60 13.17 34.65 -13.72
CA ASP A 60 13.26 35.46 -14.96
C ASP A 60 12.10 36.46 -15.02
N LEU A 61 12.17 37.50 -14.19
CA LEU A 61 11.42 38.73 -14.38
C LEU A 61 12.45 39.84 -14.61
N PRO A 62 12.60 40.39 -15.83
CA PRO A 62 13.49 41.52 -16.03
C PRO A 62 12.93 42.73 -15.30
N SER A 63 13.74 43.35 -14.43
CA SER A 63 13.41 44.62 -13.78
C SER A 63 13.10 45.69 -14.83
N PRO A 64 11.96 46.38 -14.74
CA PRO A 64 11.72 47.54 -15.59
C PRO A 64 12.64 48.68 -15.12
N ARG A 65 13.39 49.24 -16.07
CA ARG A 65 14.02 50.56 -15.94
C ARG A 65 13.01 51.64 -16.32
#